data_AF-A0A1Z9DJQ5-F1
#
_entry.id   AF-A0A1Z9DJQ5-F1
#
_cell.length_a   1.000
_cell.length_b   1.000
_cell.length_c   1.000
_cell.angle_alpha   90.00
_cell.angle_beta   90.00
_cell.angle_gamma   90.00
#
_symmetry.space_group_name_H-M   'P 1'
#
loop_
_entity.id
_entity.type
_entity.pdbx_description
1 polymer ?
#
loop_
_entity_poly.entity_id
_entity_poly.type
_entity_poly.pdbx_seq_one_letter_code
_entity_poly.pdbx_strand_id
1 'polypeptide(L)'
;MRKIERAMNRAVRSRSNFSSSNTMVRCGWDNEADVYLHGNHIATIKSNSIIIKDGGWQSNTTKSRLNALLDEFSYGMRVFQKNYEWFVGYKNVKEDFVSGMELAID
;
A
#
# COMPACT_ATOMS: atom_id res chain seq x y z
N MET A 1 -6.27 -6.54 9.96
CA MET A 1 -5.73 -7.08 8.69
C MET A 1 -6.39 -8.42 8.34
N ARG A 2 -6.87 -8.60 7.10
CA ARG A 2 -7.54 -9.80 6.54
C ARG A 2 -6.51 -10.87 6.10
N LYS A 3 -6.95 -12.11 5.86
CA LYS A 3 -6.05 -13.22 5.42
C LYS A 3 -5.25 -12.89 4.16
N ILE A 4 -5.90 -12.32 3.15
CA ILE A 4 -5.25 -11.90 1.89
C ILE A 4 -4.22 -10.78 2.09
N GLU A 5 -4.48 -9.86 3.02
CA GLU A 5 -3.55 -8.76 3.36
C GLU A 5 -2.33 -9.30 4.10
N ARG A 6 -2.51 -10.22 5.05
CA ARG A 6 -1.38 -10.91 5.71
C ARG A 6 -0.53 -11.70 4.71
N ALA A 7 -1.17 -12.37 3.76
CA ALA A 7 -0.46 -13.11 2.72
C ALA A 7 0.32 -12.18 1.77
N MET A 8 -0.27 -11.06 1.39
CA MET A 8 0.37 -10.00 0.61
C MET A 8 1.59 -9.43 1.35
N ASN A 9 1.45 -9.01 2.61
CA ASN A 9 2.56 -8.47 3.41
C ASN A 9 3.69 -9.50 3.58
N ARG A 10 3.33 -10.77 3.85
CA ARG A 10 4.30 -11.87 3.92
C ARG A 10 5.08 -12.01 2.62
N ALA A 11 4.41 -11.94 1.47
CA ALA A 11 5.05 -12.04 0.16
C ALA A 11 6.01 -10.88 -0.10
N VAL A 12 5.64 -9.66 0.27
CA VAL A 12 6.53 -8.48 0.19
C VAL A 12 7.76 -8.68 1.09
N ARG A 13 7.57 -9.09 2.36
CA ARG A 13 8.66 -9.37 3.30
C ARG A 13 9.60 -10.49 2.83
N SER A 14 9.03 -11.58 2.29
CA SER A 14 9.80 -12.73 1.82
C SER A 14 10.33 -12.55 0.39
N ARG A 15 10.13 -11.38 -0.23
CA ARG A 15 10.53 -11.06 -1.60
C ARG A 15 10.09 -12.13 -2.59
N SER A 16 8.85 -12.57 -2.44
CA SER A 16 8.26 -13.64 -3.24
C SER A 16 7.13 -13.09 -4.07
N ASN A 17 7.08 -13.48 -5.35
CA ASN A 17 5.91 -13.21 -6.17
C ASN A 17 4.68 -13.88 -5.55
N PHE A 18 3.56 -13.17 -5.55
CA PHE A 18 2.30 -13.64 -5.00
C PHE A 18 1.14 -13.19 -5.87
N SER A 19 0.14 -14.05 -6.01
CA SER A 19 -1.11 -13.71 -6.66
C SER A 19 -2.24 -14.46 -5.97
N SER A 20 -3.27 -13.74 -5.54
CA SER A 20 -4.47 -14.34 -4.98
C SER A 20 -5.66 -13.43 -5.18
N SER A 21 -6.74 -13.97 -5.74
CA SER A 21 -7.95 -13.21 -6.08
C SER A 21 -7.58 -11.98 -6.91
N ASN A 22 -7.87 -10.78 -6.41
CA ASN A 22 -7.59 -9.51 -7.05
C ASN A 22 -6.25 -8.88 -6.65
N THR A 23 -5.46 -9.51 -5.77
CA THR A 23 -4.23 -8.92 -5.22
C THR A 23 -3.00 -9.65 -5.75
N MET A 24 -2.01 -8.91 -6.22
CA MET A 24 -0.75 -9.45 -6.74
C MET A 24 0.45 -8.68 -6.18
N VAL A 25 1.54 -9.38 -5.90
CA VAL A 25 2.85 -8.82 -5.56
C VAL A 25 3.84 -9.29 -6.61
N ARG A 26 4.60 -8.35 -7.19
CA ARG A 26 5.72 -8.62 -8.10
C ARG A 26 6.99 -8.07 -7.46
N CYS A 27 7.93 -8.95 -7.16
CA CYS A 27 9.23 -8.54 -6.63
C CYS A 27 10.19 -8.32 -7.80
N GLY A 28 10.81 -7.13 -7.85
CA GLY A 28 11.82 -6.75 -8.84
C GLY A 28 13.23 -7.12 -8.39
N TRP A 29 14.24 -6.65 -9.14
CA TRP A 29 15.65 -6.94 -8.85
C TRP A 29 16.26 -6.02 -7.77
N ASP A 30 15.75 -4.80 -7.62
CA ASP A 30 16.34 -3.75 -6.75
C ASP A 30 15.80 -3.74 -5.31
N ASN A 31 15.46 -4.91 -4.75
CA ASN A 31 14.75 -5.04 -3.47
C ASN A 31 13.41 -4.28 -3.42
N GLU A 32 12.84 -3.95 -4.57
CA GLU A 32 11.52 -3.34 -4.68
C GLU A 32 10.43 -4.41 -4.87
N ALA A 33 9.25 -4.12 -4.32
CA ALA A 33 8.07 -4.94 -4.51
C ALA A 33 6.88 -4.07 -4.95
N ASP A 34 6.35 -4.38 -6.13
CA ASP A 34 5.14 -3.75 -6.65
C ASP A 34 3.90 -4.54 -6.26
N VAL A 35 2.90 -3.83 -5.76
CA VAL A 35 1.62 -4.38 -5.33
C VAL A 35 0.52 -3.88 -6.26
N TYR A 36 -0.26 -4.82 -6.76
CA TYR A 36 -1.37 -4.57 -7.66
C TYR A 36 -2.69 -5.04 -7.06
N LEU A 37 -3.75 -4.29 -7.33
CA LEU A 37 -5.13 -4.62 -7.02
C LEU A 37 -5.98 -4.51 -8.29
N HIS A 38 -6.66 -5.59 -8.67
CA HIS A 38 -7.40 -5.69 -9.94
C HIS A 38 -6.54 -5.36 -11.17
N GLY A 39 -5.24 -5.64 -11.11
CA GLY A 39 -4.28 -5.28 -12.16
C GLY A 39 -3.78 -3.83 -12.10
N ASN A 40 -4.38 -2.97 -11.26
CA ASN A 40 -3.92 -1.59 -11.09
C ASN A 40 -2.78 -1.54 -10.07
N HIS A 41 -1.72 -0.82 -10.40
CA HIS A 41 -0.60 -0.60 -9.50
C HIS A 41 -1.03 0.33 -8.35
N ILE A 42 -0.99 -0.19 -7.11
CA ILE A 42 -1.39 0.55 -5.91
C ILE A 42 -0.24 0.89 -4.97
N ALA A 43 0.87 0.15 -4.97
CA ALA A 43 2.02 0.53 -4.16
C ALA A 43 3.34 -0.05 -4.67
N THR A 44 4.43 0.69 -4.49
CA THR A 44 5.81 0.18 -4.62
C THR A 44 6.48 0.28 -3.25
N ILE A 45 6.95 -0.84 -2.72
CA ILE A 45 7.73 -0.89 -1.48
C ILE A 45 9.19 -0.88 -1.88
N LYS A 46 9.94 0.11 -1.40
CA LYS A 46 11.40 0.21 -1.54
C LYS A 46 12.07 -0.08 -0.21
N SER A 47 13.40 0.06 -0.16
CA SER A 47 14.18 -0.19 1.05
C SER A 47 13.85 0.79 2.20
N ASN A 48 13.63 2.07 1.90
CA ASN A 48 13.44 3.13 2.91
C ASN A 48 12.13 3.91 2.75
N SER A 49 11.30 3.54 1.78
CA SER A 49 10.09 4.29 1.45
C SER A 49 9.04 3.39 0.79
N ILE A 50 7.78 3.85 0.85
CA ILE A 50 6.65 3.26 0.15
C ILE A 50 5.98 4.32 -0.70
N ILE A 51 5.81 4.02 -1.98
CA ILE A 51 4.98 4.82 -2.89
C ILE A 51 3.58 4.24 -2.86
N ILE A 52 2.57 5.08 -2.66
CA ILE A 52 1.16 4.66 -2.65
C ILE A 52 0.36 5.34 -3.77
N LYS A 53 -0.55 4.59 -4.39
CA LYS A 53 -1.38 4.99 -5.52
C LYS A 53 -2.82 4.55 -5.29
N ASP A 54 -3.77 5.34 -5.78
CA ASP A 54 -5.21 5.02 -5.70
C ASP A 54 -5.66 3.94 -6.71
N GLY A 55 -4.78 3.54 -7.62
CA GLY A 55 -5.10 2.56 -8.66
C GLY A 55 -6.15 3.07 -9.66
N GLY A 56 -6.26 4.39 -9.85
CA GLY A 56 -7.18 5.05 -10.78
C GLY A 56 -8.61 5.24 -10.24
N TRP A 57 -9.02 4.48 -9.22
CA TRP A 57 -10.31 4.64 -8.55
C TRP A 57 -10.19 4.38 -7.05
N GLN A 58 -10.54 5.38 -6.26
CA GLN A 58 -10.47 5.37 -4.80
C GLN A 58 -11.53 4.45 -4.16
N SER A 59 -11.27 3.15 -4.16
CA SER A 59 -12.15 2.13 -3.60
C SER A 59 -11.82 1.75 -2.15
N ASN A 60 -12.82 1.21 -1.43
CA ASN A 60 -12.60 0.65 -0.09
C ASN A 60 -11.61 -0.51 -0.10
N THR A 61 -11.55 -1.30 -1.18
CA THR A 61 -10.58 -2.39 -1.33
C THR A 61 -9.17 -1.85 -1.52
N THR A 62 -8.97 -0.81 -2.33
CA THR A 62 -7.68 -0.11 -2.48
C THR A 62 -7.20 0.40 -1.13
N LYS A 63 -8.04 1.19 -0.43
CA LYS A 63 -7.71 1.77 0.89
C LYS A 63 -7.28 0.70 1.89
N SER A 64 -7.98 -0.43 1.90
CA SER A 64 -7.68 -1.54 2.80
C SER A 64 -6.36 -2.24 2.49
N ARG A 65 -5.95 -2.32 1.22
CA ARG A 65 -4.63 -2.87 0.83
C ARG A 65 -3.51 -1.90 1.18
N LEU A 66 -3.69 -0.61 0.88
CA LEU A 66 -2.76 0.43 1.26
C LEU A 66 -2.54 0.45 2.78
N ASN A 67 -3.62 0.47 3.57
CA ASN A 67 -3.50 0.47 5.03
C ASN A 67 -2.86 -0.79 5.58
N ALA A 68 -3.04 -1.96 4.94
CA ALA A 68 -2.33 -3.16 5.36
C ALA A 68 -0.82 -3.08 5.09
N LEU A 69 -0.41 -2.44 4.00
CA LEU A 69 1.01 -2.20 3.72
C LEU A 69 1.59 -1.16 4.69
N LEU A 70 0.88 -0.04 4.92
CA LEU A 70 1.33 1.00 5.84
C LEU A 70 1.45 0.49 7.28
N ASP A 71 0.51 -0.33 7.75
CA ASP A 71 0.58 -0.96 9.08
C ASP A 71 1.84 -1.86 9.25
N GLU A 72 2.35 -2.43 8.16
CA GLU A 72 3.51 -3.33 8.17
C GLU A 72 4.85 -2.62 7.94
N PHE A 73 4.87 -1.63 7.05
CA PHE A 73 6.10 -1.01 6.55
C PHE A 73 6.24 0.46 6.95
N SER A 74 5.18 1.13 7.39
CA SER A 74 5.24 2.55 7.74
C SER A 74 4.31 2.83 8.92
N TYR A 75 4.65 2.20 10.05
CA TYR A 75 3.76 2.08 11.18
C TYR A 75 3.27 3.44 11.69
N GLY A 76 1.97 3.53 11.94
CA GLY A 76 1.31 4.78 12.35
C GLY A 76 0.86 5.67 11.19
N MET A 77 1.31 5.42 9.95
CA MET A 77 0.73 6.04 8.76
C MET A 77 -0.54 5.30 8.33
N ARG A 78 -1.54 6.04 7.87
CA ARG A 78 -2.75 5.45 7.29
C ARG A 78 -3.42 6.35 6.26
N VAL A 79 -4.04 5.72 5.28
CA VAL A 79 -5.00 6.34 4.36
C VAL A 79 -6.39 6.28 4.97
N PHE A 80 -7.08 7.42 5.03
CA PHE A 80 -8.47 7.49 5.48
C PHE A 80 -9.28 8.41 4.57
N GLN A 81 -10.61 8.33 4.68
CA GLN A 81 -11.53 9.11 3.86
C GLN A 81 -12.40 9.97 4.77
N LYS A 82 -12.60 11.24 4.41
CA LYS A 82 -13.52 12.16 5.07
C LYS A 82 -14.14 13.05 3.99
N ASN A 83 -15.47 13.25 4.02
CA ASN A 83 -16.17 14.04 3.01
C ASN A 83 -15.86 13.61 1.57
N TYR A 84 -15.85 12.30 1.33
CA TYR A 84 -15.52 11.67 0.04
C TYR A 84 -14.07 11.82 -0.44
N GLU A 85 -13.26 12.65 0.20
CA GLU A 85 -11.85 12.86 -0.13
C GLU A 85 -10.93 11.96 0.71
N TRP A 86 -9.82 11.54 0.10
CA TRP A 86 -8.81 10.72 0.76
C TRP A 86 -7.68 11.58 1.32
N PHE A 87 -7.16 11.16 2.46
CA PHE A 87 -6.09 11.81 3.19
C PHE A 87 -5.11 10.76 3.71
N VAL A 88 -3.86 11.17 3.87
CA VAL A 88 -2.85 10.41 4.63
C VAL A 88 -2.69 11.07 5.98
N GLY A 89 -2.69 10.26 7.04
CA GLY A 89 -2.47 10.71 8.41
C GLY A 89 -1.28 10.03 9.05
N TYR A 90 -0.52 10.79 9.82
CA TYR A 90 0.53 10.31 10.71
C TYR A 90 0.53 11.10 12.01
N LYS A 91 0.32 10.42 13.15
CA LYS A 91 0.13 11.06 14.46
C LYS A 91 -0.94 12.17 14.40
N ASN A 92 -0.54 13.43 14.57
CA ASN A 92 -1.43 14.60 14.54
C ASN A 92 -1.39 15.37 13.21
N VAL A 93 -0.67 14.84 12.21
CA VAL A 93 -0.55 15.44 10.88
C VAL A 93 -1.54 14.77 9.93
N LYS A 94 -2.15 15.59 9.08
CA LYS A 94 -3.07 15.19 8.02
C LYS A 94 -2.63 15.90 6.74
N GLU A 95 -2.49 15.14 5.68
CA GLU A 95 -2.21 15.64 4.33
C GLU A 95 -3.20 15.06 3.32
N ASP A 96 -3.37 15.77 2.21
CA ASP A 96 -4.20 15.30 1.10
C ASP A 96 -3.54 14.09 0.45
N PHE A 97 -4.33 13.06 0.17
CA PHE A 97 -3.82 11.91 -0.56
C PHE A 97 -3.57 12.30 -2.01
N VAL A 98 -2.33 12.17 -2.47
CA VAL A 98 -1.96 12.34 -3.88
C VAL A 98 -1.48 11.00 -4.41
N SER A 99 -2.09 10.52 -5.49
CA SER A 99 -1.71 9.25 -6.12
C SER A 99 -0.26 9.34 -6.62
N GLY A 100 0.60 8.45 -6.13
CA GLY A 100 2.04 8.46 -6.39
C GLY A 100 2.88 9.15 -5.32
N MET A 101 2.30 9.59 -4.20
CA MET A 101 3.08 10.14 -3.09
C MET A 101 3.98 9.05 -2.45
N GLU A 102 5.16 9.47 -2.02
CA GLU A 102 6.16 8.62 -1.39
C GLU A 102 6.23 8.94 0.10
N LEU A 103 6.12 7.91 0.93
CA LEU A 103 6.15 7.98 2.38
C LEU A 103 7.39 7.27 2.91
N ALA A 104 7.98 7.78 3.98
CA ALA A 104 9.11 7.12 4.61
C ALA A 104 8.68 5.80 5.29
N ILE A 105 9.56 4.82 5.27
CA ILE A 105 9.46 3.59 6.07
C ILE A 105 10.41 3.77 7.25
N ASP A 106 9.90 3.53 8.46
CA ASP A 106 10.70 3.45 9.70
C ASP A 106 11.04 1.99 10.03
#